data_AF-A0A0G1KRH9-F1
#
_entry.id   AF-A0A0G1KRH9-F1
#
_cell.length_a   1.000
_cell.length_b   1.000
_cell.length_c   1.000
_cell.angle_alpha   90.00
_cell.angle_beta   90.00
_cell.angle_gamma   90.00
#
_symmetry.space_group_name_H-M   'P 1'
#
loop_
_entity.id
_entity.type
_entity.pdbx_description
1 polymer ?
#
loop_
_entity_poly.entity_id
_entity_poly.type
_entity_poly.pdbx_seq_one_letter_code
_entity_poly.pdbx_strand_id
1 'polypeptide(L)'
;MQIIADLHLHSRFSRAVSPQMTIEGIAGWARKKGIGLVATGDWTHPMWMREIGEKLEEDGSGLLQLKSNAHAEVANENLDPSSVASAFSPATPSLRASEAGQNFVRSPHAQQPQFLLSTEISCIYSQGGKTRRVHTLIWMPTIASAMNFSKELTKRGCNLLSDGRPI
;
A
#
# COMPACT_ATOMS: atom_id res chain seq x y z
N MET A 1 15.90 9.54 12.81
CA MET A 1 14.53 9.76 12.29
C MET A 1 13.70 8.54 12.62
N GLN A 2 12.51 8.72 13.18
CA GLN A 2 11.56 7.61 13.40
C GLN A 2 10.54 7.63 12.26
N ILE A 3 10.36 6.51 11.58
CA ILE A 3 9.34 6.30 10.54
C ILE A 3 8.40 5.20 11.02
N ILE A 4 7.10 5.42 10.87
CA ILE A 4 6.08 4.36 10.92
C ILE A 4 5.94 3.80 9.52
N ALA A 5 6.06 2.47 9.38
CA ALA A 5 6.01 1.79 8.10
C ALA A 5 4.91 0.72 8.07
N ASP A 6 4.20 0.64 6.94
CA ASP A 6 3.27 -0.45 6.61
C ASP A 6 3.81 -1.18 5.38
N LEU A 7 4.39 -2.37 5.59
CA LEU A 7 5.20 -3.06 4.57
C LEU A 7 4.46 -4.18 3.84
N HIS A 8 3.17 -4.39 4.14
CA HIS A 8 2.36 -5.41 3.50
C HIS A 8 0.95 -4.88 3.21
N LEU A 9 0.77 -4.45 1.97
CA LEU A 9 -0.51 -4.04 1.42
C LEU A 9 -0.84 -4.85 0.17
N HIS A 10 -2.11 -4.80 -0.20
CA HIS A 10 -2.62 -5.34 -1.44
C HIS A 10 -3.27 -4.23 -2.27
N SER A 11 -3.14 -4.35 -3.59
CA SER A 11 -3.78 -3.48 -4.57
C SER A 11 -5.25 -3.86 -4.77
N ARG A 12 -5.99 -3.01 -5.47
CA ARG A 12 -7.36 -3.31 -5.95
C ARG A 12 -7.47 -4.52 -6.90
N PHE A 13 -6.35 -5.08 -7.36
CA PHE A 13 -6.32 -6.28 -8.21
C PHE A 13 -6.23 -7.59 -7.40
N SER A 14 -6.08 -7.50 -6.07
CA SER A 14 -6.15 -8.63 -5.15
C SER A 14 -7.59 -9.00 -4.77
N ARG A 15 -7.80 -10.26 -4.37
CA ARG A 15 -9.09 -10.76 -3.91
C ARG A 15 -9.55 -10.07 -2.66
N ALA A 16 -10.85 -9.77 -2.60
CA ALA A 16 -11.48 -9.24 -1.40
C ALA A 16 -10.79 -7.95 -0.88
N VAL A 17 -10.19 -7.19 -1.79
CA VAL A 17 -9.61 -5.88 -1.52
C VAL A 17 -10.52 -4.80 -2.12
N SER A 18 -10.60 -3.66 -1.43
CA SER A 18 -11.41 -2.53 -1.87
C SER A 18 -10.97 -2.03 -3.25
N PRO A 19 -11.90 -1.69 -4.16
CA PRO A 19 -11.57 -1.05 -5.44
C PRO A 19 -10.93 0.33 -5.26
N GLN A 20 -11.04 0.93 -4.07
CA GLN A 20 -10.42 2.21 -3.70
C GLN A 20 -8.95 2.06 -3.26
N MET A 21 -8.37 0.86 -3.29
CA MET A 21 -6.93 0.65 -3.09
C MET A 21 -6.14 1.09 -4.34
N THR A 22 -6.20 2.38 -4.63
CA THR A 22 -5.39 3.10 -5.63
C THR A 22 -4.12 3.67 -4.96
N ILE A 23 -3.11 4.03 -5.76
CA ILE A 23 -1.87 4.63 -5.23
C ILE A 23 -2.16 5.92 -4.45
N GLU A 24 -3.06 6.75 -4.97
CA GLU A 24 -3.53 7.99 -4.35
C GLU A 24 -4.28 7.73 -3.05
N GLY A 25 -5.20 6.75 -3.07
CA GLY A 25 -5.97 6.37 -1.90
C GLY A 25 -5.07 5.86 -0.77
N ILE A 26 -4.09 5.00 -1.11
CA ILE A 26 -3.07 4.51 -0.17
C ILE A 26 -2.29 5.70 0.42
N ALA A 27 -1.80 6.62 -0.43
CA ALA A 27 -1.06 7.79 0.04
C ALA A 27 -1.91 8.70 0.94
N GLY A 28 -3.17 8.93 0.58
CA GLY A 28 -4.11 9.74 1.34
C GLY A 28 -4.39 9.16 2.73
N TRP A 29 -4.63 7.84 2.82
CA TRP A 29 -4.83 7.16 4.09
C TRP A 29 -3.56 7.05 4.93
N ALA A 30 -2.41 6.80 4.31
CA ALA A 30 -1.12 6.77 4.98
C ALA A 30 -0.81 8.12 5.63
N ARG A 31 -1.02 9.23 4.91
CA ARG A 31 -0.90 10.59 5.45
C ARG A 31 -1.85 10.83 6.63
N LYS A 32 -3.13 10.49 6.48
CA LYS A 32 -4.13 10.61 7.56
C LYS A 32 -3.74 9.82 8.81
N LYS A 33 -3.08 8.68 8.64
CA LYS A 33 -2.63 7.77 9.72
C LYS A 33 -1.21 8.05 10.23
N GLY A 34 -0.46 8.99 9.64
CA GLY A 34 0.92 9.28 10.01
C GLY A 34 1.93 8.21 9.61
N ILE A 35 1.62 7.38 8.61
CA ILE A 35 2.52 6.36 8.06
C ILE A 35 3.43 7.00 7.02
N GLY A 36 4.74 6.97 7.26
CA GLY A 36 5.74 7.63 6.41
C GLY A 36 6.30 6.76 5.29
N LEU A 37 6.18 5.45 5.41
CA LEU A 37 6.61 4.48 4.40
C LEU A 37 5.53 3.41 4.21
N VAL A 38 5.10 3.18 2.97
CA VAL A 38 4.07 2.19 2.65
C VAL A 38 4.49 1.25 1.52
N ALA A 39 4.05 0.00 1.59
CA ALA A 39 4.19 -0.95 0.48
C ALA A 39 3.30 -0.56 -0.71
N THR A 40 3.80 -0.77 -1.93
CA THR A 40 2.97 -0.69 -3.14
C THR A 40 1.93 -1.82 -3.19
N GLY A 41 2.30 -3.01 -2.69
CA GLY A 41 1.57 -4.25 -2.90
C GLY A 41 1.63 -4.72 -4.37
N ASP A 42 1.45 -6.02 -4.58
CA ASP A 42 1.08 -6.69 -5.83
C ASP A 42 1.76 -6.21 -7.13
N TRP A 43 3.00 -5.72 -7.10
CA TRP A 43 3.65 -5.16 -8.30
C TRP A 43 3.87 -6.20 -9.39
N THR A 44 3.75 -7.49 -9.06
CA THR A 44 3.75 -8.57 -10.06
C THR A 44 2.53 -8.53 -11.00
N HIS A 45 1.43 -7.89 -10.61
CA HIS A 45 0.26 -7.73 -11.46
C HIS A 45 0.53 -6.70 -12.58
N PRO A 46 0.40 -7.06 -13.87
CA PRO A 46 0.82 -6.20 -14.99
C PRO A 46 0.13 -4.82 -15.03
N MET A 47 -1.18 -4.78 -14.76
CA MET A 47 -1.91 -3.50 -14.75
C MET A 47 -1.54 -2.64 -13.53
N TRP A 48 -1.22 -3.27 -12.40
CA TRP A 48 -0.79 -2.52 -11.22
C TRP A 48 0.61 -1.97 -11.38
N MET A 49 1.53 -2.76 -11.96
CA MET A 49 2.87 -2.29 -12.32
C MET A 49 2.82 -1.08 -13.26
N ARG A 50 1.89 -1.09 -14.22
CA ARG A 50 1.66 0.06 -15.10
C ARG A 50 1.24 1.30 -14.31
N GLU A 51 0.29 1.17 -13.40
CA GLU A 51 -0.15 2.29 -12.54
C GLU A 51 0.96 2.80 -11.63
N ILE A 52 1.76 1.90 -11.05
CA ILE A 52 2.98 2.24 -10.31
C ILE A 52 3.91 3.08 -11.19
N GLY A 53 4.23 2.63 -12.41
CA GLY A 53 5.11 3.34 -13.32
C GLY A 53 4.53 4.68 -13.83
N GLU A 54 3.21 4.81 -13.90
CA GLU A 54 2.54 6.05 -14.27
C GLU A 54 2.58 7.08 -13.13
N LYS A 55 2.35 6.64 -11.88
CA LYS A 55 2.07 7.52 -10.72
C LYS A 55 3.23 7.69 -9.74
N LEU A 56 4.17 6.75 -9.71
CA LEU A 56 5.33 6.76 -8.82
C LEU A 56 6.63 6.91 -9.61
N GLU A 57 7.61 7.56 -9.00
CA GLU A 57 8.99 7.66 -9.49
C GLU A 57 9.99 7.26 -8.42
N GLU A 58 11.13 6.71 -8.84
CA GLU A 58 12.21 6.30 -7.94
C GLU A 58 12.97 7.53 -7.45
N ASP A 59 13.26 7.61 -6.15
CA ASP A 59 14.03 8.73 -5.56
C ASP A 59 15.54 8.45 -5.45
N GLY A 60 15.99 7.32 -5.98
CA GLY A 60 17.38 6.86 -5.94
C GLY A 60 17.80 6.17 -4.64
N SER A 61 16.96 6.16 -3.60
CA SER A 61 17.23 5.48 -2.32
C SER A 61 16.77 4.01 -2.28
N GLY A 62 16.10 3.56 -3.34
CA GLY A 62 15.35 2.29 -3.38
C GLY A 62 13.89 2.43 -2.94
N LEU A 63 13.46 3.66 -2.66
CA LEU A 63 12.08 4.04 -2.40
C LEU A 63 11.50 4.82 -3.58
N LEU A 64 10.18 4.96 -3.58
CA LEU A 64 9.42 5.66 -4.60
C LEU A 64 8.63 6.80 -3.97
N GLN A 65 8.35 7.81 -4.77
CA GLN A 65 7.54 8.96 -4.40
C GLN A 65 6.44 9.17 -5.43
N LEU A 66 5.33 9.76 -4.99
CA LEU A 66 4.27 10.21 -5.91
C LEU A 66 4.84 11.26 -6.86
N LYS A 67 4.54 11.12 -8.15
CA LYS A 67 4.89 12.14 -9.14
C LYS A 67 4.06 13.41 -8.95
N SER A 68 4.62 14.53 -9.38
CA SER A 68 4.01 15.87 -9.30
C SER A 68 2.58 15.97 -9.83
N ASN A 69 2.25 15.23 -10.90
CA ASN A 69 0.90 15.18 -11.49
C ASN A 69 -0.10 14.37 -10.64
N ALA A 70 0.34 13.31 -9.97
CA ALA A 70 -0.50 12.47 -9.13
C ALA A 70 -0.84 13.14 -7.78
N HIS A 71 -0.05 14.11 -7.33
CA HIS A 71 -0.36 14.91 -6.14
C HIS A 71 -1.67 15.71 -6.25
N ALA A 72 -2.04 16.14 -7.46
CA ALA A 72 -3.25 16.94 -7.68
C ALA A 72 -4.54 16.13 -7.45
N GLU A 73 -4.53 14.83 -7.74
CA GLU A 73 -5.67 13.93 -7.54
C GLU A 73 -5.89 13.64 -6.05
N VAL A 74 -4.80 13.47 -5.29
CA VAL A 74 -4.83 13.26 -3.82
C VAL A 74 -5.37 14.48 -3.07
N ALA A 75 -5.17 15.69 -3.61
CA ALA A 75 -5.63 16.94 -2.99
C ALA A 75 -7.12 17.22 -3.25
N ASN A 76 -7.68 16.71 -4.34
CA ASN A 76 -9.08 16.93 -4.73
C ASN A 76 -10.06 15.92 -4.11
N GLU A 77 -9.56 14.79 -3.59
CA GLU A 77 -10.35 13.92 -2.73
C GLU A 77 -10.51 14.55 -1.33
N ASN A 78 -11.48 15.46 -1.22
CA ASN A 78 -12.15 15.76 0.04
C ASN A 78 -12.89 14.50 0.52
N LEU A 79 -12.14 13.49 0.95
CA LEU A 79 -12.65 12.36 1.73
C LEU A 79 -13.00 12.90 3.11
N ASP A 80 -14.20 13.49 3.19
CA ASP A 80 -14.80 14.04 4.39
C ASP A 80 -14.76 13.01 5.54
N PRO A 81 -14.03 13.29 6.62
CA PRO A 81 -13.97 12.42 7.81
C PRO A 81 -15.33 12.17 8.45
N SER A 82 -16.34 13.01 8.21
CA SER A 82 -17.68 12.88 8.78
C SER A 82 -18.44 11.67 8.23
N SER A 83 -18.12 11.22 7.02
CA SER A 83 -18.83 10.13 6.33
C SER A 83 -18.50 8.72 6.85
N VAL A 84 -17.35 8.54 7.50
CA VAL A 84 -16.91 7.25 8.08
C VAL A 84 -17.19 7.14 9.59
N ALA A 85 -17.49 8.26 10.26
CA ALA A 85 -17.78 8.29 11.69
C ALA A 85 -19.13 7.63 12.06
N SER A 86 -20.06 7.49 11.11
CA SER A 86 -21.37 6.89 11.36
C SER A 86 -21.34 5.36 11.49
N ALA A 87 -20.25 4.70 11.09
CA ALA A 87 -20.14 3.24 11.08
C ALA A 87 -19.57 2.64 12.38
N PHE A 88 -19.08 3.46 13.30
CA PHE A 88 -18.61 3.03 14.63
C PHE A 88 -19.31 3.87 15.70
N SER A 89 -20.36 3.33 16.30
CA SER A 89 -20.84 3.81 17.61
C SER A 89 -20.08 3.07 18.70
N PRO A 90 -19.17 3.71 19.45
CA PRO A 90 -18.65 3.13 20.67
C PRO A 90 -19.64 3.47 21.79
N ALA A 91 -20.38 2.46 22.26
CA ALA A 91 -21.12 2.57 23.50
C ALA A 91 -20.17 2.38 24.69
N THR A 92 -19.59 3.46 25.25
CA THR A 92 -19.17 3.56 26.69
C THR A 92 -18.60 4.96 27.04
N PRO A 93 -18.51 5.36 28.33
CA PRO A 93 -19.22 6.51 28.86
C PRO A 93 -18.36 7.78 29.00
N SER A 94 -19.08 8.88 29.19
CA SER A 94 -18.63 10.26 29.33
C SER A 94 -17.54 10.47 30.39
N LEU A 95 -16.34 10.84 29.94
CA LEU A 95 -15.38 11.58 30.74
C LEU A 95 -15.61 13.08 30.54
N ARG A 96 -15.70 13.80 31.66
CA ARG A 96 -16.05 15.22 31.76
C ARG A 96 -15.10 16.09 30.94
N ALA A 97 -15.71 16.94 30.10
CA ALA A 97 -15.07 18.07 29.46
C ALA A 97 -14.79 19.17 30.49
N SER A 98 -13.54 19.30 30.93
CA SER A 98 -13.01 20.56 31.44
C SER A 98 -11.48 20.51 31.38
N GLU A 99 -10.88 21.50 30.72
CA GLU A 99 -9.45 21.84 30.75
C GLU A 99 -8.48 21.16 29.75
N ALA A 100 -8.88 21.03 28.48
CA ALA A 100 -7.90 20.92 27.39
C ALA A 100 -8.14 22.02 26.35
N GLY A 101 -7.81 23.25 26.74
CA GLY A 101 -7.70 24.37 25.83
C GLY A 101 -6.60 24.10 24.80
N GLN A 102 -6.96 24.24 23.53
CA GLN A 102 -6.11 24.72 22.44
C GLN A 102 -4.65 24.22 22.47
N ASN A 103 -4.43 22.96 22.11
CA ASN A 103 -3.19 22.51 21.47
C ASN A 103 -3.48 21.21 20.73
N PHE A 104 -4.29 21.28 19.68
CA PHE A 104 -4.15 20.32 18.59
C PHE A 104 -2.82 20.65 17.92
N VAL A 105 -1.74 20.06 18.46
CA VAL A 105 -0.43 20.08 17.82
C VAL A 105 -0.68 19.66 16.38
N ARG A 106 -0.44 20.56 15.42
CA ARG A 106 -0.41 20.18 14.01
C ARG A 106 0.57 19.01 13.94
N SER A 107 0.04 17.82 13.68
CA SER A 107 0.84 16.62 13.55
C SER A 107 2.01 16.92 12.59
N PRO A 108 3.27 16.60 12.94
CA PRO A 108 4.41 16.79 12.05
C PRO A 108 4.29 15.95 10.75
N HIS A 109 3.24 15.13 10.63
CA HIS A 109 2.96 14.20 9.53
C HIS A 109 2.28 14.82 8.30
N ALA A 110 2.66 16.05 7.91
CA ALA A 110 2.29 16.63 6.62
C ALA A 110 3.18 16.15 5.46
N GLN A 111 4.12 15.23 5.71
CA GLN A 111 4.99 14.69 4.67
C GLN A 111 4.27 13.62 3.86
N GLN A 112 4.51 13.63 2.55
CA GLN A 112 4.00 12.60 1.66
C GLN A 112 4.66 11.26 2.01
N PRO A 113 3.89 10.16 2.08
CA PRO A 113 4.49 8.86 2.32
C PRO A 113 5.39 8.46 1.14
N GLN A 114 6.53 7.86 1.45
CA GLN A 114 7.33 7.14 0.47
C GLN A 114 6.74 5.74 0.26
N PHE A 115 7.04 5.15 -0.89
CA PHE A 115 6.59 3.83 -1.27
C PHE A 115 7.77 2.85 -1.37
N LEU A 116 7.56 1.62 -0.91
CA LEU A 116 8.46 0.49 -1.11
C LEU A 116 7.82 -0.50 -2.09
N LEU A 117 8.54 -0.89 -3.14
CA LEU A 117 8.09 -1.97 -4.04
C LEU A 117 8.04 -3.29 -3.27
N SER A 118 6.84 -3.68 -2.87
CA SER A 118 6.56 -4.90 -2.11
C SER A 118 5.49 -5.73 -2.82
N THR A 119 5.69 -7.06 -2.84
CA THR A 119 4.69 -8.02 -3.32
C THR A 119 4.69 -9.26 -2.43
N GLU A 120 3.56 -9.97 -2.44
CA GLU A 120 3.41 -11.28 -1.81
C GLU A 120 3.24 -12.34 -2.91
N ILE A 121 3.96 -13.45 -2.80
CA ILE A 121 3.84 -14.60 -3.72
C ILE A 121 3.38 -15.83 -2.94
N SER A 122 2.52 -16.62 -3.57
CA SER A 122 2.04 -17.88 -3.01
C SER A 122 2.82 -19.05 -3.57
N CYS A 123 3.65 -19.67 -2.73
CA CYS A 123 4.37 -20.89 -3.06
C CYS A 123 3.51 -22.10 -2.69
N ILE A 124 2.95 -22.78 -3.69
CA ILE A 124 2.14 -23.99 -3.51
C ILE A 124 2.92 -25.20 -4.02
N TYR A 125 3.19 -26.17 -3.13
CA TYR A 125 3.97 -27.37 -3.47
C TYR A 125 3.57 -28.57 -2.61
N SER A 126 3.98 -29.77 -3.02
CA SER A 126 3.73 -31.02 -2.27
C SER A 126 5.01 -31.54 -1.64
N GLN A 127 4.95 -31.91 -0.36
CA GLN A 127 6.08 -32.47 0.37
C GLN A 127 5.59 -33.55 1.35
N GLY A 128 6.12 -34.77 1.25
CA GLY A 128 5.72 -35.89 2.10
C GLY A 128 4.23 -36.24 1.99
N GLY A 129 3.67 -36.18 0.77
CA GLY A 129 2.26 -36.46 0.52
C GLY A 129 1.28 -35.37 0.97
N LYS A 130 1.77 -34.21 1.44
CA LYS A 130 0.92 -33.08 1.89
C LYS A 130 1.16 -31.83 1.04
N THR A 131 0.08 -31.16 0.65
CA THR A 131 0.13 -29.83 0.03
C THR A 131 0.52 -28.77 1.06
N ARG A 132 1.45 -27.89 0.68
CA ARG A 132 1.91 -26.72 1.42
C ARG A 132 1.53 -25.47 0.65
N ARG A 133 1.20 -24.42 1.39
CA ARG A 133 0.95 -23.07 0.87
C ARG A 133 1.72 -22.11 1.75
N VAL A 134 2.73 -21.47 1.19
CA VAL A 134 3.63 -20.57 1.92
C VAL A 134 3.58 -19.23 1.22
N HIS A 135 3.33 -18.17 1.98
CA HIS A 135 3.39 -16.82 1.44
C HIS A 135 4.75 -16.21 1.72
N THR A 136 5.35 -15.61 0.69
CA THR A 136 6.65 -14.95 0.79
C THR A 136 6.51 -13.49 0.39
N LEU A 137 7.00 -12.60 1.25
CA LEU A 137 7.14 -11.18 0.95
C LEU A 137 8.45 -10.92 0.23
N ILE A 138 8.37 -10.12 -0.84
CA ILE A 138 9.51 -9.76 -1.68
C ILE A 138 9.53 -8.26 -1.85
N TRP A 139 10.68 -7.66 -1.55
CA TRP A 139 10.95 -6.26 -1.76
C TRP A 139 11.96 -6.07 -2.88
N MET A 140 11.74 -5.08 -3.73
CA MET A 140 12.60 -4.76 -4.86
C MET A 140 13.15 -3.35 -4.72
N PRO A 141 14.44 -3.12 -5.02
CA PRO A 141 15.04 -1.80 -4.90
C PRO A 141 14.68 -0.89 -6.08
N THR A 142 14.28 -1.45 -7.22
CA THR A 142 13.95 -0.67 -8.43
C THR A 142 12.79 -1.31 -9.19
N ILE A 143 12.06 -0.50 -9.94
CA ILE A 143 11.04 -0.91 -10.91
C ILE A 143 11.69 -1.83 -11.96
N ALA A 144 12.93 -1.55 -12.38
CA ALA A 144 13.66 -2.42 -13.31
C ALA A 144 13.89 -3.84 -12.74
N SER A 145 14.32 -3.95 -11.47
CA SER A 145 14.47 -5.22 -10.77
C SER A 145 13.12 -5.95 -10.65
N ALA A 146 12.05 -5.25 -10.29
CA ALA A 146 10.70 -5.80 -10.21
C ALA A 146 10.21 -6.33 -11.56
N MET A 147 10.39 -5.56 -12.64
CA MET A 147 10.03 -6.00 -14.00
C MET A 147 10.83 -7.22 -14.45
N ASN A 148 12.13 -7.27 -14.16
CA ASN A 148 12.97 -8.41 -14.49
C ASN A 148 12.54 -9.67 -13.71
N PHE A 149 12.16 -9.50 -12.45
CA PHE A 149 11.61 -10.58 -11.65
C PHE A 149 10.29 -11.10 -12.22
N SER A 150 9.34 -10.21 -12.57
CA SER A 150 8.08 -10.59 -13.21
C SER A 150 8.30 -11.34 -14.52
N LYS A 151 9.24 -10.88 -15.37
CA LYS A 151 9.62 -11.59 -16.62
C LYS A 151 10.09 -13.02 -16.33
N GLU A 152 10.88 -13.20 -15.28
CA GLU A 152 11.40 -14.52 -14.91
C GLU A 152 10.29 -15.44 -14.38
N LEU A 153 9.35 -14.92 -13.58
CA LEU A 153 8.16 -15.67 -13.18
C LEU A 153 7.32 -16.11 -14.38
N THR A 154 7.08 -15.22 -15.34
CA THR A 154 6.34 -15.55 -16.57
C THR A 154 7.05 -16.65 -17.37
N LYS A 155 8.38 -16.59 -17.51
CA LYS A 155 9.16 -17.65 -18.17
C LYS A 155 9.01 -19.02 -17.50
N ARG A 156 8.81 -19.03 -16.18
CA ARG A 156 8.59 -20.25 -15.38
C ARG A 156 7.14 -20.74 -15.41
N GLY A 157 6.25 -20.03 -16.11
CA GLY A 157 4.84 -20.39 -16.26
C GLY A 157 3.93 -19.90 -15.14
N CYS A 158 4.40 -19.01 -14.26
CA CYS A 158 3.56 -18.45 -13.20
C CYS A 158 2.47 -17.54 -13.77
N ASN A 159 1.28 -17.60 -13.17
CA ASN A 159 0.16 -16.75 -13.56
C ASN A 159 0.20 -15.40 -12.84
N LEU A 160 0.72 -14.36 -13.50
CA LEU A 160 0.80 -13.01 -12.91
C LEU A 160 -0.54 -12.27 -12.85
N LEU A 161 -1.57 -12.75 -13.55
CA LEU A 161 -2.93 -12.20 -13.46
C LEU A 161 -3.73 -12.84 -12.31
N SER A 162 -3.13 -13.78 -11.58
CA SER A 162 -3.76 -14.34 -10.39
C SER A 162 -3.81 -13.30 -9.28
N ASP A 163 -5.00 -12.77 -9.05
CA ASP A 163 -5.59 -12.36 -7.76
C ASP A 163 -4.65 -11.78 -6.69
N GLY A 164 -3.70 -10.95 -7.11
CA GLY A 164 -2.66 -10.33 -6.27
C GLY A 164 -1.47 -11.19 -5.87
N ARG A 165 -1.57 -12.53 -5.97
CA ARG A 165 -0.54 -13.48 -5.52
C ARG A 165 -0.22 -14.47 -6.63
N PRO A 166 0.80 -14.20 -7.44
CA PRO A 166 1.29 -15.15 -8.44
C PRO A 166 1.52 -16.54 -7.82
N ILE A 167 1.11 -17.57 -8.56
CA ILE A 167 1.37 -18.99 -8.32
C ILE A 167 2.13 -19.52 -9.54
#